data_AF-A0A2J6J8M6-F1
#
_entry.id   AF-A0A2J6J8M6-F1
#
_cell.length_a   1.000
_cell.length_b   1.000
_cell.length_c   1.000
_cell.angle_alpha   90.00
_cell.angle_beta   90.00
_cell.angle_gamma   90.00
#
_symmetry.space_group_name_H-M   'P 1'
#
loop_
_entity.id
_entity.type
_entity.pdbx_description
1 polymer ?
#
loop_
_entity_poly.entity_id
_entity_poly.type
_entity_poly.pdbx_seq_one_letter_code
_entity_poly.pdbx_strand_id
1 'polypeptide(L)'
;MTKKNEELELFDIADRFIVIANQIVQKEEQGVGRVGAALRYAAARFSAHEAALGTKDLAADKQKALDWFVDQYAKMLSDNLDQHAKKQ
;
A
#
# COMPACT_ATOMS: atom_id res chain seq x y z
N MET A 1 -23.31 7.12 8.97
CA MET A 1 -22.97 7.50 7.58
C MET A 1 -21.49 7.89 7.40
N THR A 2 -20.66 7.89 8.46
CA THR A 2 -19.27 8.37 8.44
C THR A 2 -18.25 7.33 7.95
N LYS A 3 -18.22 6.11 8.51
CA LYS A 3 -17.21 5.09 8.15
C LYS A 3 -17.20 4.69 6.66
N LYS A 4 -18.38 4.53 6.06
CA LYS A 4 -18.50 4.14 4.64
C LYS A 4 -17.93 5.21 3.70
N ASN A 5 -18.06 6.49 4.06
CA ASN A 5 -17.51 7.58 3.25
C ASN A 5 -15.98 7.66 3.40
N GLU A 6 -15.43 7.40 4.59
CA GLU A 6 -13.97 7.36 4.83
C GLU A 6 -13.30 6.18 4.10
N GLU A 7 -13.94 5.00 4.07
CA GLU A 7 -13.47 3.85 3.29
C GLU A 7 -13.49 4.15 1.78
N LEU A 8 -14.55 4.80 1.28
CA LEU A 8 -14.64 5.23 -0.12
C LEU A 8 -13.50 6.19 -0.47
N GLU A 9 -13.19 7.17 0.40
CA GLU A 9 -12.05 8.06 0.17
C GLU A 9 -10.70 7.33 0.16
N LEU A 10 -10.50 6.33 1.04
CA LEU A 10 -9.28 5.52 1.03
C LEU A 10 -9.11 4.76 -0.29
N PHE A 11 -10.19 4.15 -0.79
CA PHE A 11 -10.16 3.43 -2.08
C PHE A 11 -9.89 4.38 -3.25
N ASP A 12 -10.53 5.55 -3.28
CA ASP A 12 -10.31 6.55 -4.32
C ASP A 12 -8.85 7.04 -4.35
N ILE A 13 -8.23 7.21 -3.18
CA ILE A 13 -6.81 7.56 -3.08
C ILE A 13 -5.92 6.40 -3.54
N ALA A 14 -6.23 5.16 -3.13
CA ALA A 14 -5.49 3.98 -3.54
C ALA A 14 -5.49 3.79 -5.06
N ASP A 15 -6.66 3.97 -5.69
CA ASP A 15 -6.84 3.84 -7.14
C ASP A 15 -5.98 4.84 -7.91
N ARG A 16 -5.76 6.05 -7.39
CA ARG A 16 -4.85 7.02 -8.01
C ARG A 16 -3.41 6.51 -8.08
N PHE A 17 -2.94 5.78 -7.07
CA PHE A 17 -1.62 5.14 -7.13
C PHE A 17 -1.59 4.01 -8.17
N ILE A 18 -2.67 3.24 -8.28
CA ILE A 18 -2.80 2.15 -9.27
C ILE A 18 -2.84 2.70 -10.69
N VAL A 19 -3.54 3.81 -10.94
CA VAL A 19 -3.55 4.51 -12.25
C VAL A 19 -2.13 4.88 -12.66
N ILE A 20 -1.33 5.42 -11.75
CA ILE A 20 0.07 5.78 -12.03
C ILE A 20 0.89 4.51 -12.32
N ALA A 21 0.77 3.46 -11.50
CA ALA A 21 1.47 2.20 -11.73
C ALA A 21 1.15 1.60 -13.11
N ASN A 22 -0.13 1.60 -13.50
CA ASN A 22 -0.56 1.12 -14.82
C ASN A 22 -0.01 1.99 -15.96
N GLN A 23 0.06 3.31 -15.78
CA GLN A 23 0.69 4.20 -16.74
C GLN A 23 2.18 3.90 -16.93
N ILE A 24 2.92 3.61 -15.86
CA ILE A 24 4.34 3.23 -15.94
C ILE A 24 4.49 1.92 -16.70
N VAL A 25 3.66 0.91 -16.39
CA VAL A 25 3.66 -0.37 -17.12
C VAL A 25 3.46 -0.15 -18.62
N GLN A 26 2.49 0.68 -19.00
CA GLN A 26 2.11 0.88 -20.39
C GLN A 26 3.06 1.81 -21.17
N LYS A 27 3.48 2.92 -20.56
CA LYS A 27 4.22 3.99 -21.25
C LYS A 27 5.73 3.81 -21.23
N GLU A 28 6.26 3.18 -20.18
CA GLU A 28 7.70 2.96 -20.03
C GLU A 28 8.11 1.52 -20.41
N GLU A 29 7.18 0.75 -20.99
CA GLU A 29 7.35 -0.66 -21.39
C GLU A 29 7.95 -1.53 -20.27
N GLN A 30 7.62 -1.23 -19.01
CA GLN A 30 8.12 -1.94 -17.85
C GLN A 30 7.22 -3.13 -17.52
N GLY A 31 7.82 -4.28 -17.22
CA GLY A 31 7.05 -5.45 -16.77
C GLY A 31 6.32 -5.18 -15.45
N VAL A 32 5.08 -5.69 -15.33
CA VAL A 32 4.21 -5.58 -14.14
C VAL A 32 4.94 -5.98 -12.85
N GLY A 33 5.80 -7.00 -12.91
CA GLY A 33 6.61 -7.44 -11.75
C GLY A 33 7.57 -6.36 -11.23
N ARG A 34 8.23 -5.62 -12.14
CA ARG A 34 9.16 -4.54 -11.79
C ARG A 34 8.41 -3.34 -11.22
N VAL A 35 7.32 -2.93 -11.87
CA VAL A 35 6.49 -1.81 -11.38
C VAL A 35 5.86 -2.14 -10.04
N GLY A 36 5.38 -3.38 -9.86
CA GLY A 36 4.88 -3.87 -8.58
C GLY A 36 5.94 -3.85 -7.47
N ALA A 37 7.18 -4.23 -7.78
CA ALA A 37 8.29 -4.11 -6.82
C ALA A 37 8.58 -2.64 -6.45
N ALA A 38 8.59 -1.74 -7.44
CA ALA A 38 8.76 -0.31 -7.21
C ALA A 38 7.62 0.28 -6.35
N LEU A 39 6.38 -0.13 -6.59
CA LEU A 39 5.22 0.33 -5.81
C LEU A 39 5.31 -0.12 -4.34
N ARG A 40 5.71 -1.38 -4.08
CA ARG A 40 5.95 -1.86 -2.70
C ARG A 40 7.07 -1.08 -2.01
N TYR A 41 8.14 -0.77 -2.74
CA TYR A 41 9.24 0.03 -2.20
C TYR A 41 8.81 1.47 -1.89
N ALA A 42 8.00 2.09 -2.76
CA ALA A 42 7.43 3.41 -2.53
C ALA A 42 6.52 3.44 -1.29
N ALA A 43 5.64 2.43 -1.14
CA ALA A 43 4.80 2.27 0.03
C ALA A 43 5.64 2.15 1.32
N ALA A 44 6.69 1.33 1.32
CA ALA A 44 7.57 1.17 2.48
C ALA A 44 8.24 2.50 2.90
N ARG A 45 8.66 3.32 1.93
CA ARG A 45 9.24 4.65 2.21
C ARG A 45 8.23 5.62 2.79
N PHE A 46 7.00 5.60 2.27
CA PHE A 46 5.93 6.45 2.78
C PHE A 46 5.53 6.04 4.20
N SER A 47 5.35 4.74 4.47
CA SER A 47 5.07 4.21 5.81
C SER A 47 6.19 4.50 6.80
N ALA A 48 7.46 4.44 6.39
CA ALA A 48 8.57 4.83 7.26
C ALA A 48 8.53 6.32 7.63
N HIS A 49 8.12 7.19 6.69
CA HIS A 49 7.92 8.60 6.97
C HIS A 49 6.73 8.84 7.90
N GLU A 50 5.60 8.17 7.66
CA GLU A 50 4.42 8.19 8.55
C GLU A 50 4.80 7.79 9.99
N ALA A 51 5.55 6.69 10.15
CA ALA A 51 6.04 6.24 11.45
C ALA A 51 6.90 7.31 12.15
N ALA A 52 7.81 7.94 11.39
CA ALA A 52 8.70 8.98 11.91
C ALA A 52 7.94 10.21 12.43
N LEU A 53 6.79 10.55 11.84
CA LEU A 53 5.95 11.65 12.29
C LEU A 53 5.21 11.33 13.60
N GLY A 54 4.98 10.05 13.89
CA GLY A 54 4.22 9.58 15.05
C GLY A 54 5.02 9.40 16.34
N THR A 55 6.34 9.56 16.31
CA THR A 55 7.21 9.30 17.48
C THR A 55 8.39 10.27 17.57
N LYS A 56 8.92 10.43 18.79
CA LYS A 56 10.18 11.14 19.04
C LYS A 56 11.39 10.20 19.01
N ASP A 57 11.17 8.89 19.07
CA ASP A 57 12.23 7.87 19.06
C ASP A 57 11.84 6.70 18.16
N LEU A 58 12.03 6.90 16.85
CA LEU A 58 11.74 5.88 15.85
C LEU A 58 12.62 4.64 16.01
N ALA A 59 13.80 4.76 16.61
CA ALA A 59 14.66 3.60 16.82
C ALA A 59 14.04 2.64 17.85
N ALA A 60 13.51 3.18 18.94
CA ALA A 60 12.78 2.41 19.95
C ALA A 60 11.45 1.83 19.41
N ASP A 61 10.73 2.61 18.60
CA ASP A 61 9.41 2.22 18.06
C ASP A 61 9.47 1.41 16.75
N LYS A 62 10.67 1.20 16.18
CA LYS A 62 10.85 0.60 14.84
C LYS A 62 10.12 -0.73 14.68
N GLN A 63 10.29 -1.65 15.64
CA GLN A 63 9.71 -2.99 15.53
C GLN A 63 8.18 -2.93 15.59
N LYS A 64 7.63 -2.11 16.50
CA LYS A 64 6.19 -1.90 16.62
C LYS A 64 5.59 -1.32 15.34
N ALA A 65 6.26 -0.33 14.74
CA ALA A 65 5.85 0.23 13.47
C ALA A 65 5.86 -0.83 12.37
N LEU A 66 6.97 -1.59 12.26
CA LEU A 66 7.10 -2.65 11.26
C LEU A 66 5.98 -3.69 11.37
N ASP A 67 5.72 -4.20 12.57
CA ASP A 67 4.69 -5.20 12.81
C ASP A 67 3.31 -4.67 12.41
N TRP A 68 3.01 -3.42 12.74
CA TRP A 68 1.75 -2.78 12.37
C TRP A 68 1.58 -2.67 10.86
N PHE A 69 2.54 -2.09 10.13
CA PHE A 69 2.42 -1.92 8.69
C PHE A 69 2.37 -3.25 7.93
N VAL A 70 3.16 -4.25 8.38
CA VAL A 70 3.16 -5.58 7.76
C VAL A 70 1.82 -6.29 7.96
N ASP A 71 1.24 -6.22 9.16
CA ASP A 71 -0.09 -6.79 9.44
C ASP A 71 -1.18 -6.15 8.58
N GLN A 72 -1.20 -4.82 8.47
CA GLN A 72 -2.15 -4.11 7.59
C GLN A 72 -1.99 -4.52 6.13
N TYR A 73 -0.75 -4.55 5.63
CA TYR A 73 -0.47 -4.95 4.24
C TYR A 73 -0.86 -6.41 3.98
N ALA A 74 -0.56 -7.33 4.90
CA ALA A 74 -0.88 -8.74 4.77
C ALA A 74 -2.40 -8.96 4.67
N LYS A 75 -3.19 -8.27 5.50
CA LYS A 75 -4.66 -8.33 5.45
C LYS A 75 -5.20 -7.85 4.10
N MET A 76 -4.81 -6.65 3.67
CA MET A 76 -5.25 -6.09 2.38
C MET A 76 -4.84 -6.96 1.20
N LEU A 77 -3.61 -7.50 1.21
CA LEU A 77 -3.15 -8.39 0.14
C LEU A 77 -3.94 -9.70 0.12
N SER A 78 -4.17 -10.30 1.29
CA SER A 78 -4.98 -11.53 1.40
C SER A 78 -6.38 -11.33 0.82
N ASP A 79 -7.06 -10.24 1.20
CA ASP A 79 -8.40 -9.94 0.71
C ASP A 79 -8.45 -9.79 -0.82
N ASN A 80 -7.44 -9.12 -1.41
CA ASN A 80 -7.35 -8.96 -2.86
C ASN A 80 -7.04 -10.29 -3.57
N LEU A 81 -6.16 -11.12 -3.00
CA LEU A 81 -5.86 -12.44 -3.55
C LEU A 81 -7.10 -13.35 -3.54
N ASP A 82 -7.86 -13.35 -2.43
CA ASP A 82 -9.11 -14.10 -2.31
C ASP A 82 -10.16 -13.63 -3.32
N GLN A 83 -10.25 -12.32 -3.57
CA GLN A 83 -11.12 -11.78 -4.62
C GLN A 83 -10.72 -12.24 -6.01
N HIS A 84 -9.42 -12.32 -6.31
CA HIS A 84 -8.93 -12.85 -7.59
C HIS A 84 -9.15 -14.35 -7.72
N ALA A 85 -9.01 -15.11 -6.63
CA ALA A 85 -9.27 -16.55 -6.62
C ALA A 85 -10.76 -16.87 -6.88
N LYS A 86 -11.68 -16.06 -6.35
CA LYS A 86 -13.14 -16.21 -6.58
C LYS A 86 -13.61 -15.80 -7.98
N LYS A 87 -12.78 -15.09 -8.75
CA LYS A 87 -13.10 -14.60 -10.11
C LYS A 87 -12.63 -15.56 -11.21
N GLN A 88 -12.02 -16.70 -10.85
CA GLN A 88 -11.65 -17.79 -11.75
C GLN A 88 -12.74 -18.88 -11.75
#